data_AF-A0AAV5YZA8-F1
#
_entry.id   AF-A0AAV5YZA8-F1
#
_cell.length_a   1.000
_cell.length_b   1.000
_cell.length_c   1.000
_cell.angle_alpha   90.00
_cell.angle_beta   90.00
_cell.angle_gamma   90.00
#
_symmetry.space_group_name_H-M   'P 1'
#
loop_
_entity.id
_entity.type
_entity.pdbx_description
1 polymer ?
#
loop_
_entity_poly.entity_id
_entity_poly.type
_entity_poly.pdbx_seq_one_letter_code
_entity_poly.pdbx_strand_id
1 'polypeptide(L)'
;MEPAFIRVAGCDLCRAARITPWFHEDDICWIAECEICAVPMVVWRYHGTEPPAEHLTHMHARLREIATRQLGECYIDDHMRNIPDHYHAHGRPKGGFFGPGARR
;
A
#
# COMPACT_ATOMS: atom_id res chain seq x y z
N MET A 1 27.50 -1.39 -1.99
CA MET A 1 26.83 -2.60 -1.47
C MET A 1 25.36 -2.25 -1.48
N GLU A 2 24.59 -2.78 -2.42
CA GLU A 2 23.15 -2.55 -2.48
C GLU A 2 22.56 -3.03 -1.14
N PRO A 3 21.67 -2.25 -0.49
CA PRO A 3 21.01 -2.74 0.70
C PRO A 3 20.27 -4.02 0.35
N ALA A 4 20.58 -5.11 1.06
CA ALA A 4 19.85 -6.35 0.87
C ALA A 4 18.39 -6.10 1.23
N PHE A 5 17.51 -6.24 0.26
CA PHE A 5 16.08 -6.13 0.47
C PHE A 5 15.61 -7.27 1.40
N ILE A 6 15.28 -6.93 2.64
CA ILE A 6 15.00 -7.90 3.71
C ILE A 6 13.51 -7.92 4.08
N ARG A 7 13.09 -9.00 4.72
CA ARG A 7 11.78 -9.12 5.39
C ARG A 7 12.02 -9.41 6.87
N VAL A 8 11.20 -8.83 7.75
CA VAL A 8 11.29 -9.01 9.20
C VAL A 8 10.14 -9.89 9.67
N ALA A 9 10.45 -10.99 10.38
CA ALA A 9 9.44 -11.98 10.81
C ALA A 9 8.36 -11.41 11.74
N GLY A 10 8.67 -10.36 12.51
CA GLY A 10 7.74 -9.67 13.41
C GLY A 10 6.93 -8.53 12.79
N CYS A 11 7.12 -8.22 11.50
CA CYS A 11 6.38 -7.16 10.84
C CYS A 11 5.17 -7.71 10.09
N ASP A 12 3.97 -7.18 10.40
CA ASP A 12 2.72 -7.61 9.78
C ASP A 12 2.69 -7.39 8.26
N LEU A 13 3.28 -6.27 7.81
CA LEU A 13 3.38 -5.93 6.39
C LEU A 13 4.38 -6.84 5.66
N CYS A 14 5.48 -7.23 6.31
CA CYS A 14 6.37 -8.26 5.78
C CYS A 14 5.68 -9.62 5.68
N ARG A 15 4.83 -9.99 6.65
CA ARG A 15 4.11 -11.28 6.65
C ARG A 15 3.12 -11.38 5.49
N ALA A 16 2.49 -10.26 5.10
CA ALA A 16 1.57 -10.18 3.97
C ALA A 16 0.41 -11.20 4.06
N ALA A 17 -0.23 -11.28 5.23
CA ALA A 17 -1.36 -12.17 5.45
C ALA A 17 -2.57 -11.73 4.59
N ARG A 18 -3.21 -12.68 3.91
CA ARG A 18 -4.36 -12.42 3.03
C ARG A 18 -5.68 -12.34 3.81
N ILE A 19 -5.82 -11.32 4.65
CA ILE A 19 -6.98 -11.12 5.53
C ILE A 19 -8.05 -10.16 4.97
N THR A 20 -7.69 -9.35 3.98
CA THR A 20 -8.58 -8.44 3.24
C THR A 20 -8.56 -8.78 1.74
N PRO A 21 -9.44 -8.21 0.90
CA PRO A 21 -9.36 -8.37 -0.56
C PRO A 21 -8.02 -7.92 -1.12
N TRP A 22 -7.40 -8.76 -1.94
CA TRP A 22 -6.15 -8.46 -2.66
C TRP A 22 -6.45 -8.06 -4.11
N PHE A 23 -5.73 -7.07 -4.61
CA PHE A 23 -5.89 -6.53 -5.95
C PHE A 23 -4.68 -6.78 -6.85
N HIS A 24 -3.48 -6.86 -6.25
CA HIS A 24 -2.22 -7.01 -6.99
C HIS A 24 -1.12 -7.60 -6.12
N GLU A 25 -0.21 -8.33 -6.75
CA GLU A 25 1.02 -8.84 -6.15
C GLU A 25 2.06 -9.05 -7.26
N ASP A 26 3.28 -8.55 -7.06
CA ASP A 26 4.46 -8.84 -7.88
C ASP A 26 5.71 -8.90 -7.01
N ASP A 27 6.92 -8.87 -7.57
CA ASP A 27 8.19 -8.99 -6.84
C ASP A 27 8.57 -7.72 -6.03
N ILE A 28 7.90 -6.59 -6.26
CA ILE A 28 8.18 -5.30 -5.61
C ILE A 28 7.15 -5.02 -4.51
N CYS A 29 5.86 -5.26 -4.77
CA CYS A 29 4.79 -4.88 -3.85
C CYS A 29 3.57 -5.80 -3.92
N TRP A 30 2.70 -5.60 -2.95
CA TRP A 30 1.33 -6.10 -2.99
C TRP A 30 0.35 -4.95 -2.71
N ILE A 31 -0.87 -5.08 -3.22
CA ILE A 31 -1.94 -4.10 -3.02
C ILE A 31 -3.18 -4.84 -2.54
N ALA A 32 -3.66 -4.44 -1.37
CA ALA A 32 -4.87 -4.98 -0.76
C ALA A 32 -5.72 -3.84 -0.18
N GLU A 33 -6.96 -4.14 0.19
CA GLU A 33 -7.76 -3.20 0.96
C GLU A 33 -7.19 -3.06 2.37
N CYS A 34 -6.99 -1.81 2.82
CA CYS A 34 -6.62 -1.53 4.20
C CYS A 34 -7.82 -1.75 5.13
N GLU A 35 -7.65 -2.59 6.16
CA GLU A 35 -8.70 -2.91 7.14
C GLU A 35 -9.25 -1.67 7.87
N ILE A 36 -8.40 -0.65 8.07
CA ILE A 36 -8.75 0.55 8.85
C ILE A 36 -9.36 1.63 7.94
N CYS A 37 -8.74 1.88 6.79
CA CYS A 37 -9.16 2.97 5.91
C CYS A 37 -10.22 2.54 4.87
N ALA A 38 -10.40 1.24 4.64
CA ALA A 38 -11.25 0.67 3.58
C ALA A 38 -10.93 1.21 2.17
N VAL A 39 -9.66 1.49 1.90
CA VAL A 39 -9.14 1.93 0.60
C VAL A 39 -7.96 1.06 0.17
N PRO A 40 -7.63 0.99 -1.14
CA PRO A 40 -6.44 0.28 -1.61
C PRO A 40 -5.17 0.84 -0.96
N MET A 41 -4.35 -0.06 -0.44
CA MET A 41 -3.06 0.21 0.17
C MET A 41 -2.00 -0.60 -0.54
N VAL A 42 -0.96 0.07 -1.03
CA VAL A 42 0.25 -0.59 -1.54
C VAL A 42 1.24 -0.74 -0.40
N VAL A 43 1.90 -1.89 -0.37
CA VAL A 43 2.94 -2.19 0.61
C VAL A 43 4.16 -2.70 -0.12
N TRP A 44 5.31 -2.10 0.20
CA TRP A 44 6.58 -2.57 -0.33
C TRP A 44 6.87 -3.97 0.22
N ARG A 45 7.34 -4.91 -0.60
CA ARG A 45 7.59 -6.27 -0.11
C ARG A 45 8.65 -6.35 0.98
N TYR A 46 9.55 -5.38 0.99
CA TYR A 46 10.72 -5.36 1.84
C TYR A 46 10.52 -4.38 2.99
N HIS A 47 11.21 -4.66 4.09
CA HIS A 47 11.13 -3.86 5.30
C HIS A 47 12.00 -2.60 5.18
N GLY A 48 11.56 -1.53 5.82
CA GLY A 48 12.18 -0.21 5.73
C GLY A 48 11.24 0.84 5.13
N THR A 49 11.65 2.10 5.24
CA THR A 49 10.83 3.28 4.92
C THR A 49 11.29 4.01 3.65
N GLU A 50 12.43 3.61 3.09
CA GLU A 50 13.07 4.27 1.95
C GLU A 50 13.21 3.29 0.76
N PRO A 51 12.11 2.96 0.06
CA PRO A 51 12.20 2.19 -1.17
C PRO A 51 13.06 2.93 -2.21
N PRO A 52 13.82 2.22 -3.06
CA PRO A 52 14.44 2.79 -4.24
C PRO A 52 13.43 3.55 -5.10
N ALA A 53 13.88 4.61 -5.78
CA ALA A 53 13.01 5.47 -6.60
C ALA A 53 12.21 4.70 -7.67
N GLU A 54 12.80 3.65 -8.24
CA GLU A 54 12.13 2.76 -9.20
C GLU A 54 11.00 1.96 -8.56
N HIS A 55 11.20 1.43 -7.35
CA HIS A 55 10.18 0.73 -6.59
C HIS A 55 9.05 1.67 -6.20
N LEU A 56 9.39 2.87 -5.73
CA LEU A 56 8.42 3.91 -5.38
C LEU A 56 7.53 4.29 -6.58
N THR A 57 8.15 4.55 -7.72
CA THR A 57 7.47 4.87 -8.98
C THR A 57 6.52 3.75 -9.39
N HIS A 58 7.00 2.49 -9.37
CA HIS A 58 6.21 1.32 -9.70
C HIS A 58 5.01 1.15 -8.76
N MET A 59 5.25 1.23 -7.45
CA MET A 59 4.20 1.11 -6.42
C MET A 59 3.12 2.17 -6.58
N HIS A 60 3.50 3.43 -6.79
CA HIS A 60 2.55 4.53 -6.95
C HIS A 60 1.74 4.41 -8.24
N ALA A 61 2.36 3.97 -9.34
CA ALA A 61 1.66 3.72 -10.59
C ALA A 61 0.60 2.62 -10.44
N ARG A 62 0.96 1.48 -9.85
CA ARG A 62 0.04 0.36 -9.60
C ARG A 62 -1.07 0.74 -8.63
N LEU A 63 -0.73 1.43 -7.55
CA LEU A 63 -1.72 1.89 -6.59
C LEU A 63 -2.72 2.86 -7.21
N ARG A 64 -2.25 3.82 -8.02
CA ARG A 64 -3.14 4.78 -8.68
C ARG A 64 -4.06 4.09 -9.68
N GLU A 65 -3.57 3.14 -10.47
CA GLU A 65 -4.39 2.34 -11.39
C GLU A 65 -5.54 1.64 -10.65
N ILE A 66 -5.22 0.92 -9.57
CA ILE A 66 -6.19 0.14 -8.80
C ILE A 66 -7.15 1.05 -8.02
N ALA A 67 -6.64 2.06 -7.33
CA ALA A 67 -7.46 3.01 -6.58
C ALA A 67 -8.42 3.77 -7.50
N THR A 68 -7.97 4.15 -8.70
CA THR A 68 -8.86 4.81 -9.68
C THR A 68 -10.00 3.88 -10.13
N ARG A 69 -9.71 2.60 -10.36
CA ARG A 69 -10.75 1.62 -10.71
C ARG A 69 -11.74 1.35 -9.57
N GLN A 70 -11.27 1.36 -8.32
CA GLN A 70 -12.09 1.06 -7.15
C GLN A 70 -12.90 2.26 -6.65
N LEU A 71 -12.36 3.47 -6.77
CA LEU A 71 -12.86 4.66 -6.06
C LEU A 71 -13.05 5.90 -6.97
N GLY A 72 -12.64 5.85 -8.23
CA GLY A 72 -12.56 7.03 -9.09
C GLY A 72 -11.34 7.90 -8.79
N GLU A 73 -11.40 9.20 -9.10
CA GLU A 73 -10.24 10.09 -8.95
C GLU A 73 -9.64 10.02 -7.52
N CYS A 74 -8.35 9.69 -7.43
CA CYS A 74 -7.66 9.45 -6.17
C CYS A 74 -6.35 10.23 -6.06
N TYR A 75 -5.82 10.33 -4.84
CA TYR A 75 -4.46 10.77 -4.53
C TYR A 75 -3.72 9.70 -3.71
N ILE A 76 -2.39 9.77 -3.70
CA ILE A 76 -1.55 8.85 -2.92
C ILE A 76 -1.20 9.54 -1.61
N ASP A 77 -1.49 8.87 -0.50
CA ASP A 77 -1.12 9.25 0.87
C ASP A 77 -0.10 8.23 1.39
N ASP A 78 1.17 8.63 1.44
CA ASP A 78 2.30 7.82 1.91
C ASP A 78 2.64 8.07 3.39
N HIS A 79 1.74 8.72 4.14
CA HIS A 79 1.94 8.92 5.57
C HIS A 79 1.71 7.61 6.36
N MET A 80 2.81 6.98 6.77
CA MET A 80 2.82 5.71 7.52
C MET A 80 2.47 5.92 9.00
N ARG A 81 1.21 5.71 9.36
CA ARG A 81 0.71 5.99 10.73
C ARG A 81 0.92 4.82 11.70
N ASN A 82 0.38 3.65 11.40
CA ASN A 82 0.32 2.55 12.37
C ASN A 82 1.53 1.63 12.34
N ILE A 83 2.18 1.50 11.18
CA ILE A 83 3.39 0.69 10.99
C ILE A 83 4.44 1.63 10.35
N PRO A 84 5.00 2.56 11.15
CA PRO A 84 5.81 3.66 10.62
C PRO A 84 7.20 3.22 10.12
N ASP A 85 7.61 1.99 10.39
CA ASP A 85 8.90 1.40 10.02
C ASP A 85 8.86 0.58 8.71
N HIS A 86 7.69 0.43 8.09
CA HIS A 86 7.52 -0.33 6.86
C HIS A 86 6.74 0.49 5.82
N TYR A 87 7.38 0.74 4.68
CA TYR A 87 6.80 1.55 3.60
C TYR A 87 5.46 1.02 3.09
N HIS A 88 4.45 1.86 3.22
CA HIS A 88 3.15 1.65 2.61
C HIS A 88 2.48 2.99 2.29
N ALA A 89 1.59 2.97 1.30
CA ALA A 89 0.83 4.14 0.90
C ALA A 89 -0.62 3.77 0.58
N HIS A 90 -1.52 4.73 0.71
CA HIS A 90 -2.97 4.55 0.51
C HIS A 90 -3.44 5.37 -0.69
N GLY A 91 -4.26 4.75 -1.56
CA GLY A 91 -4.97 5.44 -2.63
C GLY A 91 -6.29 5.99 -2.11
N ARG A 92 -6.34 7.27 -1.74
CA ARG A 92 -7.53 7.89 -1.14
C ARG A 92 -8.37 8.64 -2.19
N PRO A 93 -9.71 8.61 -2.10
CA PRO A 93 -10.56 9.31 -3.05
C PRO A 93 -10.43 10.83 -2.89
N LYS A 94 -10.47 11.54 -4.01
CA LYS A 94 -10.54 13.01 -4.01
C LYS A 94 -11.93 13.43 -3.52
N GLY A 95 -11.99 14.27 -2.49
CA GLY A 95 -13.25 14.63 -1.81
C GLY A 95 -13.43 14.03 -0.41
N GLY A 96 -12.47 13.21 0.06
CA GLY A 96 -12.20 13.02 1.49
C GLY A 96 -13.06 12.03 2.27
N PHE A 97 -14.08 11.39 1.65
CA PHE A 97 -14.87 10.37 2.34
C PHE A 97 -14.27 8.97 2.15
N PHE A 98 -13.80 8.33 3.23
CA PHE A 98 -13.28 6.96 3.25
C PHE A 98 -13.53 6.31 4.62
N GLY A 99 -13.68 4.98 4.65
CA GLY A 99 -13.94 4.20 5.86
C GLY A 99 -15.01 3.11 5.66
N PRO A 100 -15.17 2.16 6.61
CA PRO A 100 -16.23 1.16 6.56
C PRO A 100 -17.61 1.82 6.40
N GLY A 101 -18.28 1.58 5.27
CA GLY A 101 -19.57 2.21 4.92
C GLY A 101 -19.52 3.34 3.88
N ALA A 102 -18.33 3.70 3.38
CA ALA A 102 -18.17 4.69 2.30
C ALA A 102 -18.45 4.14 0.89
N ARG A 103 -18.54 2.81 0.73
CA ARG A 103 -18.90 2.15 -0.52
C ARG A 103 -20.44 2.15 -0.65
N ARG A 104 -20.97 2.84 -1.66
CA ARG A 104 -22.37 2.70 -2.10
C ARG A 104 -22.54 1.44 -2.92
#